data_AF-A0A1B7MF80-F1
#
_entry.id   AF-A0A1B7MF80-F1
#
_cell.length_a   1.000
_cell.length_b   1.000
_cell.length_c   1.000
_cell.angle_alpha   90.00
_cell.angle_beta   90.00
_cell.angle_gamma   90.00
#
_symmetry.space_group_name_H-M   'P 1'
#
loop_
_entity.id
_entity.type
_entity.pdbx_description
1 polymer ?
#
loop_
_entity_poly.entity_id
_entity_poly.type
_entity_poly.pdbx_seq_one_letter_code
_entity_poly.pdbx_strand_id
1 'polypeptide(L)'
;LDESQYNPRPQDVIFMKKLTGIEGDTALKRHILNVQAKAYKVAPWGCIYLFSFTRRKICWLPVYEQVLRLGRECKDPIFLDIGCCLGNDIREVVHDGFLAAKTIGTDLH
;
A
#
# COMPACT_ATOMS: atom_id res chain seq x y z
N LEU A 1 -11.76 -17.19 0.41
CA LEU A 1 -10.48 -16.54 0.09
C LEU A 1 -9.37 -17.55 0.30
N ASP A 2 -8.36 -17.54 -0.54
CA ASP A 2 -7.29 -18.54 -0.54
C ASP A 2 -6.06 -17.99 0.21
N GLU A 3 -5.79 -18.54 1.39
CA GLU A 3 -4.63 -18.14 2.20
C GLU A 3 -3.29 -18.48 1.56
N SER A 4 -3.23 -19.43 0.60
CA SER A 4 -1.99 -19.77 -0.09
C SER A 4 -1.47 -18.63 -0.97
N GLN A 5 -2.34 -17.67 -1.31
CA GLN A 5 -1.95 -16.45 -2.03
C GLN A 5 -1.19 -15.45 -1.12
N TYR A 6 -1.24 -15.63 0.21
CA TYR A 6 -0.51 -14.78 1.15
C TYR A 6 0.99 -15.09 1.08
N ASN A 7 1.72 -14.29 0.31
CA ASN A 7 3.16 -14.41 0.14
C ASN A 7 3.81 -13.02 0.04
N PRO A 8 3.85 -12.24 1.15
CA PRO A 8 4.54 -10.95 1.18
C PRO A 8 6.06 -11.15 1.23
N ARG A 9 6.81 -10.19 0.69
CA ARG A 9 8.28 -10.21 0.78
C ARG A 9 8.73 -9.75 2.17
N PRO A 10 9.90 -10.17 2.69
CA PRO A 10 10.37 -9.79 4.02
C PRO A 10 10.36 -8.28 4.30
N GLN A 11 10.78 -7.47 3.31
CA GLN A 11 10.77 -6.01 3.42
C GLN A 11 9.36 -5.41 3.49
N ASP A 12 8.38 -6.03 2.83
CA ASP A 12 6.99 -5.59 2.91
C ASP A 12 6.40 -5.93 4.29
N VAL A 13 6.80 -7.08 4.87
CA VAL A 13 6.44 -7.44 6.25
C VAL A 13 6.95 -6.39 7.23
N ILE A 14 8.23 -6.02 7.17
CA ILE A 14 8.82 -4.99 8.04
C ILE A 14 8.05 -3.67 7.93
N PHE A 15 7.72 -3.25 6.71
CA PHE A 15 6.95 -2.04 6.49
C PHE A 15 5.53 -2.12 7.07
N MET A 16 4.84 -3.24 6.86
CA MET A 16 3.50 -3.44 7.44
C MET A 16 3.52 -3.47 8.97
N LYS A 17 4.55 -4.05 9.60
CA LYS A 17 4.73 -3.97 11.06
C LYS A 17 4.84 -2.52 11.52
N LYS A 18 5.69 -1.74 10.86
CA LYS A 18 5.86 -0.31 11.13
C LYS A 18 4.54 0.48 10.98
N LEU A 19 3.76 0.19 9.94
CA LEU A 19 2.49 0.89 9.69
C LEU A 19 1.38 0.50 10.68
N THR A 20 1.37 -0.75 11.14
CA THR A 20 0.27 -1.30 11.96
C THR A 20 0.59 -1.32 13.46
N GLY A 21 1.87 -1.25 13.83
CA GLY A 21 2.35 -1.50 15.19
C GLY A 21 2.29 -2.97 15.62
N ILE A 22 2.03 -3.91 14.69
CA ILE A 22 1.88 -5.34 14.99
C ILE A 22 3.22 -6.05 14.77
N GLU A 23 3.96 -6.34 15.83
CA GLU A 23 5.30 -6.92 15.72
C GLU A 23 5.33 -8.44 15.40
N GLY A 24 4.31 -9.19 15.81
CA GLY A 24 4.28 -10.65 15.64
C GLY A 24 3.80 -11.10 14.26
N ASP A 25 4.56 -11.94 13.57
CA ASP A 25 4.24 -12.39 12.20
C ASP A 25 2.87 -13.08 12.10
N THR A 26 2.54 -13.93 13.07
CA THR A 26 1.23 -14.61 13.12
C THR A 26 0.09 -13.62 13.34
N ALA A 27 0.29 -12.63 14.20
CA ALA A 27 -0.71 -11.59 14.46
C ALA A 27 -0.89 -10.68 13.25
N LEU A 28 0.21 -10.31 12.58
CA LEU A 28 0.20 -9.52 11.36
C LEU A 28 -0.51 -10.25 10.22
N LYS A 29 -0.17 -11.52 9.98
CA LYS A 29 -0.85 -12.35 8.98
C LYS A 29 -2.36 -12.39 9.26
N ARG A 30 -2.77 -12.67 10.50
CA ARG A 30 -4.19 -12.70 10.89
C ARG A 30 -4.88 -11.35 10.63
N HIS A 31 -4.22 -10.24 10.96
CA HIS A 31 -4.73 -8.91 10.67
C HIS A 31 -4.95 -8.70 9.16
N ILE A 32 -3.98 -9.06 8.33
CA ILE A 32 -4.05 -8.91 6.88
C ILE A 32 -5.15 -9.79 6.26
N LEU A 33 -5.29 -11.05 6.70
CA LEU A 33 -6.38 -11.93 6.27
C LEU A 33 -7.75 -11.32 6.59
N ASN A 34 -7.90 -10.73 7.78
CA ASN A 34 -9.13 -10.05 8.18
C ASN A 34 -9.41 -8.81 7.32
N VAL A 35 -8.38 -8.02 6.99
CA VAL A 35 -8.50 -6.87 6.08
C VAL A 35 -8.92 -7.33 4.69
N GLN A 36 -8.31 -8.39 4.16
CA GLN A 36 -8.69 -8.98 2.87
C GLN A 36 -10.17 -9.40 2.86
N ALA A 37 -10.60 -10.15 3.88
CA ALA A 37 -11.98 -10.60 3.98
C ALA A 37 -12.98 -9.44 4.06
N LYS A 38 -12.64 -8.34 4.72
CA LYS A 38 -13.47 -7.12 4.77
C LYS A 38 -13.51 -6.41 3.42
N ALA A 39 -12.36 -6.18 2.80
CA ALA A 39 -12.27 -5.48 1.51
C ALA A 39 -12.97 -6.28 0.39
N TYR A 40 -12.80 -7.60 0.36
CA TYR A 40 -13.36 -8.46 -0.67
C TYR A 40 -14.90 -8.55 -0.62
N LYS A 41 -15.50 -8.34 0.56
CA LYS A 41 -16.96 -8.23 0.71
C LYS A 41 -17.51 -6.95 0.08
N VAL A 42 -16.72 -5.87 0.08
CA VAL A 42 -17.10 -4.60 -0.55
C VAL A 42 -16.97 -4.74 -2.06
N ALA A 43 -15.81 -5.22 -2.51
CA ALA A 43 -15.59 -5.46 -3.92
C ALA A 43 -14.63 -6.65 -4.16
N PRO A 44 -15.04 -7.67 -4.92
CA PRO A 44 -14.30 -8.91 -5.08
C PRO A 44 -13.17 -8.81 -6.12
N TRP A 45 -12.40 -7.71 -6.11
CA TRP A 45 -11.35 -7.48 -7.10
C TRP A 45 -10.17 -8.46 -6.94
N GLY A 46 -9.57 -8.84 -8.07
CA GLY A 46 -8.43 -9.77 -8.10
C GLY A 46 -7.21 -9.27 -7.32
N CYS A 47 -6.99 -7.95 -7.26
CA CYS A 47 -5.91 -7.36 -6.47
C CYS A 47 -6.07 -7.61 -4.95
N ILE A 48 -7.31 -7.64 -4.44
CA ILE A 48 -7.60 -7.99 -3.05
C ILE A 48 -7.42 -9.50 -2.84
N TYR A 49 -7.95 -10.32 -3.76
CA TYR A 49 -7.80 -11.78 -3.71
C TYR A 49 -6.32 -12.20 -3.63
N LEU A 50 -5.45 -11.54 -4.39
CA LEU A 50 -4.02 -11.85 -4.48
C LEU A 50 -3.14 -11.11 -3.45
N PHE A 51 -3.74 -10.44 -2.46
CA PHE A 51 -2.99 -9.63 -1.48
C PHE A 51 -2.08 -8.57 -2.12
N SER A 52 -2.43 -8.03 -3.28
CA SER A 52 -1.58 -7.04 -3.97
C SER A 52 -1.37 -5.79 -3.13
N PHE A 53 -2.32 -5.45 -2.25
CA PHE A 53 -2.23 -4.34 -1.30
C PHE A 53 -1.16 -4.52 -0.21
N THR A 54 -0.55 -5.69 -0.07
CA THR A 54 0.57 -5.93 0.86
C THR A 54 1.94 -5.75 0.19
N ARG A 55 1.98 -5.38 -1.09
CA ARG A 55 3.22 -5.26 -1.86
C ARG A 55 3.46 -3.80 -2.21
N ARG A 56 4.63 -3.29 -1.84
CA ARG A 56 5.06 -1.91 -2.09
C ARG A 56 5.52 -1.72 -3.52
N LYS A 57 4.66 -1.89 -4.53
CA LYS A 57 5.08 -1.96 -5.94
C LYS A 57 5.71 -0.65 -6.43
N ILE A 58 5.17 0.49 -6.03
CA ILE A 58 5.61 1.80 -6.53
C ILE A 58 7.10 2.07 -6.31
N CYS A 59 7.65 1.69 -5.15
CA CYS A 59 9.06 1.95 -4.83
C CYS A 59 10.05 1.08 -5.62
N TRP A 60 9.59 0.08 -6.38
CA TRP A 60 10.44 -0.71 -7.29
C TRP A 60 10.41 -0.18 -8.72
N LEU A 61 9.56 0.81 -9.02
CA LEU A 61 9.52 1.39 -10.35
C LEU A 61 10.75 2.29 -10.55
N PRO A 62 11.48 2.19 -11.67
CA PRO A 62 12.65 3.03 -11.94
C PRO A 62 12.36 4.54 -11.90
N VAL A 63 11.10 4.93 -12.13
CA VAL A 63 10.64 6.33 -12.10
C VAL A 63 10.40 6.86 -10.69
N TYR A 64 10.40 6.01 -9.66
CA TYR A 64 9.99 6.40 -8.30
C TYR A 64 10.85 7.51 -7.71
N GLU A 65 12.17 7.46 -7.92
CA GLU A 65 13.08 8.54 -7.49
C GLU A 65 12.72 9.90 -8.12
N GLN A 66 12.21 9.89 -9.36
CA GLN A 66 11.72 11.12 -10.00
C GLN A 66 10.42 11.61 -9.35
N VAL A 67 9.52 10.70 -8.96
CA VAL A 67 8.30 11.06 -8.20
C VAL A 67 8.67 11.73 -6.88
N LEU A 68 9.60 11.17 -6.11
CA LEU A 68 10.06 11.75 -4.86
C LEU A 68 10.78 13.10 -5.08
N ARG A 69 11.59 13.21 -6.14
CA ARG A 69 12.24 14.46 -6.52
C ARG A 69 11.22 15.55 -6.83
N LEU A 70 10.22 15.26 -7.66
CA LEU A 70 9.13 16.20 -7.96
C LEU A 70 8.34 16.58 -6.70
N GLY A 71 8.11 15.64 -5.80
CA GLY A 71 7.49 15.88 -4.50
C GLY A 71 8.24 16.86 -3.60
N ARG A 72 9.56 17.02 -3.80
CA ARG A 72 10.40 17.95 -3.05
C ARG A 72 10.63 19.28 -3.78
N GLU A 73 10.82 19.22 -5.10
CA GLU A 73 11.27 20.38 -5.90
C GLU A 73 10.12 21.18 -6.51
N CYS A 74 8.99 20.55 -6.82
CA CYS A 74 7.86 21.28 -7.39
C CYS A 74 7.19 22.18 -6.34
N LYS A 75 6.74 23.35 -6.77
CA LYS A 75 5.91 24.21 -5.93
C LYS A 75 4.53 23.57 -5.77
N ASP A 76 4.17 23.25 -4.53
CA ASP A 76 2.87 22.68 -4.14
C ASP A 76 2.48 21.38 -4.88
N PRO A 77 3.30 20.31 -4.79
CA PRO A 77 3.04 19.09 -5.55
C PRO A 77 1.86 18.32 -4.98
N ILE A 78 1.11 17.65 -5.85
CA ILE A 78 0.05 16.71 -5.49
C ILE A 78 0.41 15.33 -6.04
N PHE A 79 0.37 14.32 -5.19
CA PHE A 79 0.49 12.92 -5.60
C PHE A 79 -0.91 12.31 -5.76
N LEU A 80 -1.22 11.82 -6.95
CA LEU A 80 -2.51 11.20 -7.27
C LEU A 80 -2.32 9.71 -7.55
N ASP A 81 -2.95 8.87 -6.74
CA ASP A 81 -2.98 7.41 -6.87
C ASP A 81 -4.35 6.98 -7.44
N ILE A 82 -4.35 6.53 -8.70
CA ILE A 82 -5.55 6.11 -9.43
C ILE A 82 -5.61 4.58 -9.43
N GLY A 83 -6.71 4.03 -8.89
CA GLY A 83 -6.79 2.60 -8.59
C GLY A 83 -6.01 2.25 -7.32
N CYS A 84 -6.18 3.08 -6.28
CA CYS A 84 -5.35 3.05 -5.08
C CYS A 84 -5.55 1.81 -4.21
N CYS A 85 -6.58 1.00 -4.46
CA CYS A 85 -6.99 -0.15 -3.67
C CYS A 85 -7.15 0.25 -2.19
N LEU A 86 -6.26 -0.23 -1.29
CA LEU A 86 -6.23 0.14 0.13
C LEU A 86 -5.24 1.27 0.47
N GLY A 87 -4.79 2.02 -0.55
CA GLY A 87 -3.90 3.18 -0.45
C GLY A 87 -2.46 2.83 -0.11
N ASN A 88 -1.96 1.68 -0.59
CA ASN A 88 -0.61 1.24 -0.25
C ASN A 88 0.48 2.17 -0.81
N ASP A 89 0.32 2.62 -2.05
CA ASP A 89 1.31 3.48 -2.71
C ASP A 89 1.34 4.88 -2.07
N ILE A 90 0.18 5.41 -1.68
CA ILE A 90 0.10 6.63 -0.85
C ILE A 90 0.88 6.48 0.47
N ARG A 91 0.76 5.35 1.17
CA ARG A 91 1.51 5.13 2.42
C ARG A 91 3.01 5.06 2.18
N GLU A 92 3.44 4.51 1.05
CA GLU A 92 4.86 4.48 0.66
C GLU A 92 5.40 5.88 0.40
N VAL A 93 4.75 6.69 -0.45
CA VAL A 93 5.25 8.05 -0.75
C VAL A 93 5.24 8.94 0.50
N VAL A 94 4.22 8.81 1.36
CA VAL A 94 4.19 9.54 2.64
C VAL A 94 5.31 9.08 3.56
N HIS A 95 5.60 7.78 3.60
CA HIS A 95 6.74 7.26 4.35
C HIS A 95 8.06 7.88 3.86
N ASP A 96 8.21 8.06 2.56
CA ASP A 96 9.42 8.60 1.92
C ASP A 96 9.47 10.14 1.87
N GLY A 97 8.55 10.82 2.55
CA GLY A 97 8.61 12.26 2.82
C GLY A 97 7.62 13.13 2.05
N PHE A 98 6.70 12.55 1.28
CA PHE A 98 5.58 13.31 0.69
C PHE A 98 4.62 13.76 1.80
N LEU A 99 4.09 14.98 1.71
CA LEU A 99 3.11 15.46 2.68
C LEU A 99 1.79 14.69 2.53
N ALA A 100 1.30 14.06 3.60
CA ALA A 100 0.03 13.31 3.58
C ALA A 100 -1.17 14.17 3.16
N ALA A 101 -1.16 15.47 3.50
CA ALA A 101 -2.21 16.41 3.06
C ALA A 101 -2.18 16.70 1.54
N LYS A 102 -1.14 16.24 0.84
CA LYS A 102 -0.91 16.42 -0.60
C LYS A 102 -1.00 15.11 -1.38
N THR A 103 -1.50 14.05 -0.75
CA THR A 103 -1.76 12.78 -1.42
C THR A 103 -3.26 12.57 -1.59
N ILE A 104 -3.66 12.10 -2.76
CA ILE A 104 -5.06 11.82 -3.11
C ILE A 104 -5.12 10.40 -3.66
N GLY A 105 -6.00 9.58 -3.09
CA GLY A 105 -6.28 8.24 -3.58
C GLY A 105 -7.70 8.16 -4.09
N THR A 106 -7.88 7.53 -5.25
CA THR A 106 -9.20 7.23 -5.79
C THR A 106 -9.24 5.80 -6.32
N ASP A 107 -10.38 5.16 -6.14
CA ASP A 107 -10.68 3.86 -6.73
C ASP A 107 -12.16 3.82 -7.16
N LEU A 108 -12.54 2.81 -7.92
CA LEU A 108 -13.90 2.61 -8.36
C LEU A 108 -14.80 2.19 -7.19
N HIS A 109 -16.07 2.57 -7.28
CA HIS A 109 -17.16 2.11 -6.42
C HIS A 109 -17.99 1.08 -7.17
#